data_AF-A0A1F7ABM1-F1
#
_entry.id   AF-A0A1F7ABM1-F1
#
_cell.length_a   1.000
_cell.length_b   1.000
_cell.length_c   1.000
_cell.angle_alpha   90.00
_cell.angle_beta   90.00
_cell.angle_gamma   90.00
#
_symmetry.space_group_name_H-M   'P 1'
#
loop_
_entity.id
_entity.type
_entity.pdbx_description
1 polymer ?
#
loop_
_entity_poly.entity_id
_entity_poly.type
_entity_poly.pdbx_seq_one_letter_code
_entity_poly.pdbx_strand_id
1 'polypeptide(L)'
;MSQASKLLLIKEMVESADASLHSAKMILDELTGGQSKKSYTKIAEKLPDLSGDKDDEGEKIVEGIFNGQNMTGRDKNEYPVPANYASKSKLVPGDTLKLTIKEDGSFLYKQIGPVERDRIVGTLTYEDSQYKVIANRKAYKVLLASVTYFKAEVGDKVTLVVPKNEESEWGAIENVLPKDSEEIDLDEEI
;
A
#
# COMPACT_ATOMS: atom_id res chain seq x y z
N MET A 1 27.41 23.33 -31.37
CA MET A 1 26.60 22.97 -30.19
C MET A 1 27.37 23.39 -28.94
N SER A 2 26.89 24.39 -28.19
CA SER A 2 27.50 24.79 -26.92
C SER A 2 27.27 23.71 -25.85
N GLN A 3 28.09 23.68 -24.79
CA GLN A 3 27.88 22.77 -23.66
C GLN A 3 26.47 22.89 -23.07
N ALA A 4 25.93 24.12 -23.00
CA ALA A 4 24.57 24.36 -22.55
C ALA A 4 23.52 23.67 -23.44
N SER A 5 23.68 23.71 -24.76
CA SER A 5 22.77 23.01 -25.68
C SER A 5 22.83 21.48 -25.58
N LYS A 6 23.99 20.90 -25.24
CA LYS A 6 24.11 19.45 -25.00
C LYS A 6 23.44 19.04 -23.69
N LEU A 7 23.58 19.86 -22.64
CA LEU A 7 22.98 19.60 -21.34
C LEU A 7 21.45 19.65 -21.41
N LEU A 8 20.92 20.61 -22.17
CA LEU A 8 19.49 20.78 -22.37
C LEU A 8 18.89 19.61 -23.16
N LEU A 9 19.60 19.16 -24.21
CA LEU A 9 19.23 17.95 -24.96
C LEU A 9 19.22 16.70 -24.08
N ILE A 10 20.24 16.50 -23.22
CA ILE A 10 20.27 15.36 -22.29
C ILE A 10 19.09 15.42 -21.32
N LYS A 11 18.73 16.61 -20.82
CA LYS A 11 17.59 16.78 -19.92
C LYS A 11 16.27 16.40 -20.58
N GLU A 12 16.02 16.87 -21.80
CA GLU A 12 14.84 16.47 -22.59
C GLU A 12 14.81 14.95 -22.86
N MET A 13 15.96 14.35 -23.16
CA MET A 13 16.04 12.91 -23.38
C MET A 13 15.70 12.10 -22.11
N VAL A 14 16.14 12.56 -20.94
CA VAL A 14 15.80 11.92 -19.65
C VAL A 14 14.31 12.06 -19.35
N GLU A 15 13.75 13.25 -19.47
CA GLU A 15 12.31 13.49 -19.25
C GLU A 15 11.44 12.64 -20.20
N SER A 16 11.85 12.51 -21.47
CA SER A 16 11.19 11.66 -22.45
C SER A 16 11.30 10.16 -22.12
N ALA A 17 12.46 9.71 -21.65
CA ALA A 17 12.67 8.33 -21.22
C ALA A 17 11.81 7.98 -20.01
N ASP A 18 11.72 8.87 -19.02
CA ASP A 18 10.88 8.68 -17.84
C ASP A 18 9.39 8.58 -18.21
N ALA A 19 8.90 9.46 -19.09
CA ALA A 19 7.53 9.41 -19.59
C ALA A 19 7.23 8.10 -20.34
N SER A 20 8.20 7.63 -21.14
CA SER A 20 8.10 6.37 -21.89
C SER A 20 8.08 5.16 -20.95
N LEU A 21 8.95 5.14 -19.93
CA LEU A 21 8.99 4.09 -18.91
C LEU A 21 7.71 4.07 -18.08
N HIS A 22 7.16 5.24 -17.74
CA HIS A 22 5.88 5.34 -17.05
C HIS A 22 4.75 4.73 -17.89
N SER A 23 4.68 5.07 -19.17
CA SER A 23 3.68 4.53 -20.10
C SER A 23 3.80 3.01 -20.27
N ALA A 24 5.03 2.50 -20.39
CA ALA A 24 5.29 1.07 -20.46
C ALA A 24 4.84 0.33 -19.19
N LYS A 25 5.05 0.91 -18.00
CA LYS A 25 4.56 0.37 -16.74
C LYS A 25 3.03 0.33 -16.68
N MET A 26 2.34 1.39 -17.12
CA MET A 26 0.87 1.39 -17.17
C MET A 26 0.32 0.29 -18.08
N ILE A 27 0.90 0.13 -19.27
CA ILE A 27 0.51 -0.92 -20.22
C ILE A 27 0.81 -2.31 -19.61
N LEU A 28 1.93 -2.46 -18.91
CA LEU A 28 2.26 -3.70 -18.20
C LEU A 28 1.22 -4.01 -17.12
N ASP A 29 0.81 -3.03 -16.32
CA ASP A 29 -0.20 -3.20 -15.27
C ASP A 29 -1.58 -3.54 -15.85
N GLU A 30 -1.95 -2.93 -16.98
CA GLU A 30 -3.19 -3.22 -17.71
C GLU A 30 -3.17 -4.66 -18.29
N LEU A 31 -2.10 -5.04 -18.99
CA LEU A 31 -1.95 -6.35 -19.62
C LEU A 31 -1.79 -7.48 -18.58
N THR A 32 -1.13 -7.19 -17.46
CA THR A 32 -0.96 -8.16 -16.38
C THR A 32 -2.12 -8.15 -15.40
N GLY A 33 -3.06 -7.20 -15.51
CA GLY A 33 -4.22 -7.07 -14.64
C GLY A 33 -3.83 -6.89 -13.18
N GLY A 34 -2.85 -6.02 -12.91
CA GLY A 34 -2.26 -5.77 -11.60
C GLY A 34 -1.69 -7.05 -10.97
N GLN A 35 -0.40 -7.31 -11.15
CA GLN A 35 0.31 -8.45 -10.53
C GLN A 35 -0.05 -8.61 -9.04
N SER A 36 -0.18 -7.49 -8.31
CA SER A 36 -0.64 -7.43 -6.92
C SER A 36 -2.04 -8.02 -6.71
N LYS A 37 -3.04 -7.63 -7.52
CA LYS A 37 -4.43 -8.15 -7.40
C LYS A 37 -4.49 -9.64 -7.65
N LYS A 38 -3.83 -10.13 -8.70
CA LYS A 38 -3.74 -11.58 -8.99
C LYS A 38 -3.00 -12.35 -7.90
N SER A 39 -2.05 -11.72 -7.20
CA SER A 39 -1.36 -12.31 -6.05
C SER A 39 -2.31 -12.49 -4.87
N TYR A 40 -3.01 -11.43 -4.44
CA TYR A 40 -3.89 -11.51 -3.27
C TYR A 40 -5.09 -12.46 -3.46
N THR A 41 -5.63 -12.57 -4.67
CA THR A 41 -6.66 -13.59 -4.97
C THR A 41 -6.14 -15.01 -4.75
N LYS A 42 -4.92 -15.31 -5.21
CA LYS A 42 -4.30 -16.64 -5.00
C LYS A 42 -4.01 -16.93 -3.53
N ILE A 43 -3.68 -15.91 -2.75
CA ILE A 43 -3.49 -16.06 -1.30
C ILE A 43 -4.84 -16.31 -0.62
N ALA A 44 -5.88 -15.55 -1.01
CA ALA A 44 -7.24 -15.71 -0.48
C ALA A 44 -7.84 -17.10 -0.79
N GLU A 45 -7.55 -17.68 -1.96
CA GLU A 45 -7.98 -19.04 -2.33
C GLU A 45 -7.47 -20.13 -1.36
N LYS A 46 -6.37 -19.88 -0.62
CA LYS A 46 -5.80 -20.81 0.36
C LYS A 46 -6.43 -20.69 1.75
N LEU A 47 -7.23 -19.66 2.00
CA LEU A 47 -7.90 -19.48 3.30
C LEU A 47 -9.01 -20.52 3.51
N PRO A 48 -9.35 -20.82 4.78
CA PRO A 48 -10.51 -21.65 5.12
C PRO A 48 -11.79 -21.16 4.44
N ASP A 49 -12.61 -22.08 3.98
CA ASP A 49 -13.90 -21.73 3.38
C ASP A 49 -14.94 -21.54 4.47
N LEU A 50 -15.07 -20.30 4.95
CA LEU A 50 -16.10 -19.90 5.92
C LEU A 50 -17.31 -19.27 5.21
N SER A 51 -17.44 -19.44 3.89
CA SER A 51 -18.47 -18.82 3.08
C SER A 51 -19.84 -19.39 3.45
N GLY A 52 -20.57 -18.70 4.34
CA GLY A 52 -21.86 -19.16 4.87
C GLY A 52 -21.82 -19.62 6.32
N ASP A 53 -20.63 -19.64 6.92
CA ASP A 53 -20.51 -19.80 8.37
C ASP A 53 -21.04 -18.56 9.08
N LYS A 54 -21.61 -18.82 10.25
CA LYS A 54 -22.15 -17.81 11.14
C LYS A 54 -21.26 -17.72 12.38
N ASP A 55 -21.08 -16.52 12.92
CA ASP A 55 -20.49 -16.39 14.24
C ASP A 55 -21.47 -16.83 15.34
N ASP A 56 -21.03 -16.74 16.59
CA ASP A 56 -21.82 -17.11 17.76
C ASP A 56 -23.15 -16.31 17.87
N GLU A 57 -23.25 -15.17 17.17
CA GLU A 57 -24.43 -14.30 17.10
C GLU A 57 -25.30 -14.59 15.84
N GLY A 58 -24.89 -15.50 14.96
CA GLY A 58 -25.63 -15.85 13.76
C GLY A 58 -25.31 -14.98 12.53
N GLU A 59 -24.31 -14.10 12.60
CA GLU A 59 -23.93 -13.14 11.57
C GLU A 59 -23.01 -13.78 10.52
N LYS A 60 -23.15 -13.39 9.25
CA LYS A 60 -22.39 -14.02 8.15
C LYS A 60 -20.92 -13.62 8.20
N ILE A 61 -20.03 -14.60 8.10
CA ILE A 61 -18.58 -14.40 8.08
C ILE A 61 -18.02 -14.52 6.65
N VAL A 62 -17.03 -13.68 6.33
CA VAL A 62 -16.14 -13.84 5.17
C VAL A 62 -14.70 -13.57 5.60
N GLU A 63 -13.76 -14.43 5.20
CA GLU A 63 -12.33 -14.16 5.34
C GLU A 63 -11.72 -13.75 4.00
N GLY A 64 -10.71 -12.88 4.06
CA GLY A 64 -10.02 -12.41 2.88
C GLY A 64 -8.72 -11.69 3.18
N ILE A 65 -8.03 -11.30 2.11
CA ILE A 65 -6.71 -10.68 2.16
C ILE A 65 -6.83 -9.20 1.83
N PHE A 66 -6.28 -8.34 2.68
CA PHE A 66 -6.22 -6.91 2.41
C PHE A 66 -5.29 -6.63 1.23
N ASN A 67 -5.71 -5.80 0.28
CA ASN A 67 -4.95 -5.47 -0.93
C ASN A 67 -4.44 -4.02 -0.97
N GLY A 68 -4.58 -3.28 0.14
CA GLY A 68 -4.19 -1.88 0.28
C GLY A 68 -5.38 -0.92 0.37
N GLN A 69 -6.54 -1.31 -0.15
CA GLN A 69 -7.79 -0.53 -0.03
C GLN A 69 -9.00 -1.42 0.30
N ASN A 70 -9.05 -2.62 -0.27
CA ASN A 70 -10.15 -3.56 -0.14
C ASN A 70 -9.66 -4.87 0.47
N MET A 71 -10.60 -5.70 0.91
CA MET A 71 -10.37 -7.09 1.26
C MET A 71 -10.79 -7.95 0.07
N THR A 72 -9.88 -8.75 -0.48
CA THR A 72 -10.17 -9.75 -1.51
C THR A 72 -10.59 -11.04 -0.83
N GLY A 73 -11.85 -11.42 -0.99
CA GLY A 73 -12.38 -12.68 -0.48
C GLY A 73 -11.97 -13.87 -1.34
N ARG A 74 -12.14 -15.07 -0.79
CA ARG A 74 -11.97 -16.34 -1.51
C ARG A 74 -12.91 -16.49 -2.71
N ASP A 75 -14.09 -15.87 -2.62
CA ASP A 75 -15.08 -15.78 -3.70
C ASP A 75 -14.68 -14.82 -4.84
N LYS A 76 -13.47 -14.25 -4.78
CA LYS A 76 -12.92 -13.27 -5.73
C LYS A 76 -13.64 -11.94 -5.73
N ASN A 77 -14.56 -11.72 -4.79
CA ASN A 77 -15.19 -10.42 -4.59
C ASN A 77 -14.24 -9.52 -3.79
N GLU A 78 -14.33 -8.23 -4.07
CA GLU A 78 -13.65 -7.20 -3.30
C GLU A 78 -14.65 -6.54 -2.35
N TYR A 79 -14.29 -6.51 -1.07
CA TYR A 79 -15.05 -5.85 -0.02
C TYR A 79 -14.33 -4.57 0.40
N PRO A 80 -14.94 -3.38 0.20
CA PRO A 80 -14.31 -2.12 0.57
C PRO A 80 -14.01 -2.04 2.07
N VAL A 81 -12.75 -1.78 2.43
CA VAL A 81 -12.35 -1.63 3.83
C VAL A 81 -12.39 -0.13 4.18
N PRO A 82 -13.04 0.26 5.29
CA PRO A 82 -13.06 1.65 5.71
C PRO A 82 -11.64 2.22 5.87
N ALA A 83 -11.33 3.30 5.14
CA ALA A 83 -9.98 3.88 5.12
C ALA A 83 -9.47 4.23 6.53
N ASN A 84 -10.33 4.74 7.41
CA ASN A 84 -9.98 5.05 8.80
C ASN A 84 -9.58 3.80 9.61
N TYR A 85 -10.26 2.67 9.39
CA TYR A 85 -9.91 1.42 10.06
C TYR A 85 -8.57 0.88 9.55
N ALA A 86 -8.36 0.91 8.23
CA ALA A 86 -7.09 0.50 7.62
C ALA A 86 -5.92 1.35 8.11
N SER A 87 -6.08 2.67 8.16
CA SER A 87 -5.07 3.61 8.64
C SER A 87 -4.75 3.46 10.13
N LYS A 88 -5.77 3.38 11.01
CA LYS A 88 -5.56 3.24 12.46
C LYS A 88 -4.94 1.91 12.84
N SER A 89 -5.32 0.83 12.13
CA SER A 89 -4.77 -0.51 12.36
C SER A 89 -3.46 -0.75 11.61
N LYS A 90 -3.00 0.23 10.81
CA LYS A 90 -1.79 0.16 9.98
C LYS A 90 -1.77 -1.09 9.10
N LEU A 91 -2.92 -1.40 8.48
CA LEU A 91 -3.05 -2.58 7.64
C LEU A 91 -2.12 -2.48 6.44
N VAL A 92 -1.42 -3.57 6.17
CA VAL A 92 -0.56 -3.71 5.00
C VAL A 92 -1.10 -4.80 4.08
N PRO A 93 -0.91 -4.69 2.77
CA PRO A 93 -1.36 -5.74 1.87
C PRO A 93 -0.80 -7.11 2.25
N GLY A 94 -1.63 -8.15 2.10
CA GLY A 94 -1.35 -9.49 2.61
C GLY A 94 -2.00 -9.79 3.96
N ASP A 95 -2.32 -8.78 4.78
CA ASP A 95 -2.98 -8.98 6.07
C ASP A 95 -4.32 -9.72 5.88
N THR A 96 -4.53 -10.79 6.66
CA THR A 96 -5.79 -11.55 6.67
C THR A 96 -6.81 -10.86 7.57
N LEU A 97 -7.97 -10.58 6.99
CA LEU A 97 -9.10 -9.93 7.63
C LEU A 97 -10.30 -10.88 7.71
N LYS A 98 -11.04 -10.77 8.81
CA LYS A 98 -12.38 -11.31 8.97
C LYS A 98 -13.37 -10.17 8.80
N LEU A 99 -14.31 -10.33 7.88
CA LEU A 99 -15.50 -9.50 7.71
C LEU A 99 -16.69 -10.24 8.34
N THR A 100 -17.35 -9.57 9.28
CA THR A 100 -18.67 -9.98 9.78
C THR A 100 -19.72 -9.05 9.17
N ILE A 101 -20.73 -9.62 8.53
CA ILE A 101 -21.87 -8.91 7.96
C ILE A 101 -23.05 -9.09 8.90
N LYS A 102 -23.39 -7.99 9.58
CA LYS A 102 -24.48 -7.93 10.55
C LYS A 102 -25.85 -8.04 9.88
N GLU A 103 -26.88 -8.38 10.66
CA GLU A 103 -28.26 -8.42 10.17
C GLU A 103 -28.77 -7.05 9.70
N ASP A 104 -28.24 -5.95 10.26
CA ASP A 104 -28.53 -4.58 9.83
C ASP A 104 -27.79 -4.16 8.54
N GLY A 105 -26.99 -5.06 7.96
CA GLY A 105 -26.20 -4.84 6.76
C GLY A 105 -24.87 -4.10 6.99
N SER A 106 -24.52 -3.77 8.24
CA SER A 106 -23.23 -3.16 8.56
C SER A 106 -22.08 -4.17 8.45
N PHE A 107 -20.90 -3.65 8.07
CA PHE A 107 -19.68 -4.44 7.91
C PHE A 107 -18.75 -4.18 9.09
N LEU A 108 -18.39 -5.24 9.80
CA LEU A 108 -17.37 -5.21 10.85
C LEU A 108 -16.13 -5.95 10.37
N TYR A 109 -15.01 -5.23 10.29
CA TYR A 109 -13.72 -5.81 9.94
C TYR A 109 -12.86 -6.02 11.19
N LYS A 110 -12.19 -7.17 11.24
CA LYS A 110 -11.18 -7.49 12.25
C LYS A 110 -9.95 -8.07 11.57
N GLN A 111 -8.76 -7.59 11.92
CA GLN A 111 -7.53 -8.23 11.53
C GLN A 111 -7.35 -9.52 12.34
N ILE A 112 -7.15 -10.64 11.65
CA ILE A 112 -7.00 -11.97 12.27
C ILE A 112 -5.65 -12.63 11.94
N GLY A 113 -4.94 -12.16 10.92
CA GLY A 113 -3.62 -12.67 10.55
C GLY A 113 -2.74 -11.58 9.98
N PRO A 114 -1.92 -10.88 10.78
CA PRO A 114 -0.95 -9.93 10.25
C PRO A 114 0.16 -10.66 9.48
N VAL A 115 0.62 -10.10 8.36
CA VAL A 115 1.81 -10.59 7.66
C VAL A 115 3.09 -10.07 8.29
N GLU A 116 4.23 -10.70 7.98
CA GLU A 116 5.55 -10.16 8.33
C GLU A 116 5.78 -8.80 7.66
N ARG A 117 6.38 -7.87 8.39
CA ARG A 117 6.48 -6.46 7.98
C ARG A 117 7.92 -5.96 8.09
N ASP A 118 8.29 -5.11 7.15
CA ASP A 118 9.46 -4.27 7.24
C ASP A 118 9.05 -2.83 7.51
N ARG A 119 9.91 -2.10 8.22
CA ARG A 119 9.78 -0.66 8.47
C ARG A 119 10.88 0.05 7.71
N ILE A 120 10.48 0.96 6.83
CA ILE A 120 11.39 1.73 6.01
C ILE A 120 11.08 3.22 6.16
N VAL A 121 12.11 4.05 6.13
CA VAL A 121 11.93 5.50 6.16
C VAL A 121 11.79 6.02 4.74
N GLY A 122 10.84 6.92 4.52
CA GLY A 122 10.63 7.56 3.23
C GLY A 122 10.12 8.98 3.34
N THR A 123 10.04 9.67 2.21
CA THR A 123 9.50 11.02 2.12
C THR A 123 8.08 10.98 1.56
N LEU A 124 7.14 11.63 2.24
CA LEU A 124 5.76 11.77 1.77
C LEU A 124 5.70 12.75 0.60
N THR A 125 5.07 12.34 -0.50
CA THR A 125 4.78 13.15 -1.69
C THR A 125 3.30 13.03 -2.06
N TYR A 126 2.83 13.93 -2.93
CA TYR A 126 1.49 13.90 -3.50
C TYR A 126 1.59 14.12 -5.01
N GLU A 127 1.30 13.06 -5.77
CA GLU A 127 1.41 13.01 -7.22
C GLU A 127 0.23 12.23 -7.79
N ASP A 128 -0.25 12.59 -8.99
CA ASP A 128 -1.37 11.90 -9.66
C ASP A 128 -2.64 11.80 -8.81
N SER A 129 -2.90 12.81 -7.98
CA SER A 129 -4.00 12.82 -7.00
C SER A 129 -3.94 11.69 -5.95
N GLN A 130 -2.75 11.13 -5.69
CA GLN A 130 -2.53 10.05 -4.75
C GLN A 130 -1.34 10.37 -3.84
N TYR A 131 -1.52 10.22 -2.53
CA TYR A 131 -0.40 10.29 -1.59
C TYR A 131 0.50 9.08 -1.76
N LYS A 132 1.80 9.33 -1.82
CA LYS A 132 2.82 8.30 -1.98
C LYS A 132 3.97 8.56 -1.00
N VAL A 133 4.65 7.50 -0.57
CA VAL A 133 5.92 7.61 0.17
C VAL A 133 7.03 7.07 -0.72
N ILE A 134 8.04 7.90 -0.97
CA ILE A 134 9.23 7.51 -1.73
C ILE A 134 10.25 6.92 -0.75
N ALA A 135 10.52 5.62 -0.89
CA ALA A 135 11.49 4.88 -0.08
C ALA A 135 12.15 3.78 -0.92
N ASN A 136 13.44 3.51 -0.71
CA ASN A 136 14.18 2.46 -1.41
C ASN A 136 14.03 2.50 -2.94
N ARG A 137 14.05 3.70 -3.54
CA ARG A 137 13.86 3.94 -5.00
C ARG A 137 12.51 3.46 -5.55
N LYS A 138 11.50 3.27 -4.69
CA LYS A 138 10.12 2.89 -5.03
C LYS A 138 9.13 3.89 -4.42
N ALA A 139 8.03 4.13 -5.12
CA ALA A 139 6.91 4.93 -4.62
C ALA A 139 5.81 3.99 -4.12
N TYR A 140 5.46 4.10 -2.84
CA TYR A 140 4.38 3.33 -2.22
C TYR A 140 3.15 4.21 -2.04
N LYS A 141 1.99 3.78 -2.53
CA LYS A 141 0.71 4.45 -2.29
C LYS A 141 0.37 4.34 -0.80
N VAL A 142 -0.16 5.42 -0.22
CA VAL A 142 -0.65 5.45 1.16
C VAL A 142 -2.05 6.05 1.22
N LEU A 143 -2.86 5.61 2.17
CA LEU A 143 -4.21 6.13 2.33
C LEU A 143 -4.18 7.59 2.82
N LEU A 144 -5.03 8.44 2.25
CA LEU A 144 -5.27 9.81 2.75
C LEU A 144 -5.63 9.82 4.24
N ALA A 145 -6.43 8.84 4.68
CA ALA A 145 -6.79 8.69 6.09
C ALA A 145 -5.57 8.46 7.01
N SER A 146 -4.47 7.89 6.50
CA SER A 146 -3.23 7.75 7.25
C SER A 146 -2.53 9.09 7.37
N VAL A 147 -2.44 9.85 6.27
CA VAL A 147 -1.85 11.18 6.24
C VAL A 147 -2.56 12.12 7.24
N THR A 148 -3.89 12.14 7.22
CA THR A 148 -4.68 13.00 8.13
C THR A 148 -4.60 12.54 9.58
N TYR A 149 -4.61 11.23 9.84
CA TYR A 149 -4.51 10.68 11.20
C TYR A 149 -3.17 11.04 11.86
N PHE A 150 -2.06 10.91 11.13
CA PHE A 150 -0.73 11.25 11.63
C PHE A 150 -0.36 12.73 11.45
N LYS A 151 -1.24 13.53 10.83
CA LYS A 151 -1.02 14.95 10.53
C LYS A 151 0.27 15.19 9.75
N ALA A 152 0.57 14.30 8.81
CA ALA A 152 1.75 14.39 7.96
C ALA A 152 1.53 15.42 6.85
N GLU A 153 2.60 16.14 6.49
CA GLU A 153 2.62 17.09 5.39
C GLU A 153 3.53 16.57 4.26
N VAL A 154 3.26 17.00 3.02
CA VAL A 154 4.14 16.69 1.89
C VAL A 154 5.55 17.22 2.19
N GLY A 155 6.55 16.37 2.00
CA GLY A 155 7.93 16.62 2.36
C GLY A 155 8.36 16.00 3.69
N ASP A 156 7.43 15.62 4.56
CA ASP A 156 7.77 14.98 5.84
C ASP A 156 8.43 13.60 5.62
N LYS A 157 9.38 13.28 6.50
CA LYS A 157 9.92 11.93 6.64
C LYS A 157 8.96 11.10 7.48
N VAL A 158 8.62 9.90 7.01
CA VAL A 158 7.70 8.99 7.69
C VAL A 158 8.28 7.60 7.78
N THR A 159 7.96 6.89 8.86
CA THR A 159 8.14 5.44 8.91
C THR A 159 6.98 4.81 8.17
N LEU A 160 7.31 4.11 7.09
CA LEU A 160 6.37 3.32 6.29
C LEU A 160 6.51 1.84 6.67
N VAL A 161 5.38 1.19 6.86
CA VAL A 161 5.27 -0.26 7.07
C VAL A 161 4.83 -0.91 5.77
N VAL A 162 5.58 -1.91 5.33
CA VAL A 162 5.34 -2.68 4.09
C VAL A 162 5.43 -4.17 4.38
N PRO A 163 4.78 -5.05 3.60
CA PRO A 163 4.97 -6.49 3.74
C PRO A 163 6.42 -6.86 3.39
N LYS A 164 7.03 -7.72 4.21
CA LYS A 164 8.44 -8.11 4.08
C LYS A 164 8.73 -9.01 2.90
N ASN A 165 7.86 -10.01 2.70
CA ASN A 165 8.10 -11.10 1.74
C ASN A 165 7.34 -10.93 0.42
N GLU A 166 6.60 -9.83 0.24
CA GLU A 166 5.73 -9.61 -0.91
C GLU A 166 5.98 -8.24 -1.54
N GLU A 167 6.04 -8.19 -2.87
CA GLU A 167 6.01 -6.90 -3.55
C GLU A 167 4.63 -6.26 -3.39
N SER A 168 4.63 -5.04 -2.86
CA SER A 168 3.39 -4.28 -2.65
C SER A 168 3.46 -2.90 -3.27
N GLU A 169 2.35 -2.45 -3.84
CA GLU A 169 2.15 -1.06 -4.27
C GLU A 169 1.74 -0.15 -3.11
N TRP A 170 1.21 -0.70 -2.02
CA TRP A 170 0.67 0.04 -0.90
C TRP A 170 1.50 -0.17 0.37
N GLY A 171 1.58 0.85 1.20
CA GLY A 171 2.12 0.77 2.55
C GLY A 171 1.25 1.53 3.55
N ALA A 172 1.54 1.32 4.84
CA ALA A 172 0.88 2.02 5.92
C ALA A 172 1.87 2.98 6.62
N ILE A 173 1.47 4.23 6.81
CA ILE A 173 2.25 5.15 7.67
C ILE A 173 2.11 4.66 9.11
N GLU A 174 3.23 4.53 9.82
CA GLU A 174 3.25 4.20 11.24
C GLU A 174 3.44 5.43 12.12
N ASN A 175 4.30 6.36 11.70
CA ASN A 175 4.55 7.63 12.37
C ASN A 175 5.24 8.63 11.43
N VAL A 176 5.14 9.92 11.77
CA VAL A 176 5.93 11.01 11.17
C VAL A 176 7.19 11.20 12.02
N LEU A 177 8.33 11.38 11.38
CA LEU A 177 9.60 11.62 12.06
C LEU A 177 9.78 13.12 12.36
N PRO A 178 10.44 13.48 13.47
CA PRO A 178 10.76 14.87 13.77
C PRO A 178 11.65 15.49 12.67
N LYS A 179 11.42 16.77 12.35
CA LYS A 179 12.17 17.48 11.30
C LYS A 179 13.67 17.63 11.61
N ASP A 180 14.07 17.48 12.87
CA ASP A 180 15.46 17.60 13.32
C ASP A 180 16.24 16.26 13.32
N SER A 181 15.66 15.18 12.78
CA SER A 181 16.24 13.82 12.85
C SER A 181 17.20 13.47 11.70
N GLU A 182 17.71 14.46 10.94
CA GLU A 182 18.55 14.25 9.76
C GLU A 182 19.99 13.70 10.05
N GLU A 183 20.38 13.46 11.30
CA GLU A 183 21.75 13.01 11.67
C GLU A 183 21.88 11.52 12.07
N ILE A 184 21.10 10.61 11.49
CA ILE A 184 21.37 9.17 11.66
C ILE A 184 21.49 8.51 10.28
N ASP A 185 22.55 8.88 9.57
CA ASP A 185 23.08 8.04 8.49
C ASP A 185 24.05 7.01 9.08
N LEU A 186 23.80 5.76 8.67
CA LEU A 186 24.47 4.53 9.05
C LEU A 186 25.86 4.47 8.40
N ASP A 187 26.86 5.04 9.06
CA ASP A 187 28.27 4.69 8.84
C ASP A 187 28.79 3.89 10.04
N GLU A 188 28.36 2.63 10.17
CA GLU A 188 29.10 1.61 10.94
C GLU A 188 29.16 0.30 10.14
N GLU A 189 30.00 0.28 9.11
CA GLU A 189 30.84 -0.88 8.83
C GLU A 189 32.30 -0.44 8.98
N ILE A 190 32.92 -0.79 10.12
CA ILE A 190 34.38 -0.97 10.27
C ILE A 190 34.59 -2.40 10.74
#